data_AF-A0A6B2G0C4-F1
#
_entry.id   AF-A0A6B2G0C4-F1
#
_cell.length_a   1.000
_cell.length_b   1.000
_cell.length_c   1.000
_cell.angle_alpha   90.00
_cell.angle_beta   90.00
_cell.angle_gamma   90.00
#
_symmetry.space_group_name_H-M   'P 1'
#
loop_
_entity.id
_entity.type
_entity.pdbx_description
1 polymer ?
#
loop_
_entity_poly.entity_id
_entity_poly.type
_entity_poly.pdbx_seq_one_letter_code
_entity_poly.pdbx_strand_id
1 'polypeptide(L)'
;MSKSISPALNRFRTILIDCDGVLWRSSEVIRNSNKAVIKLRSHHYKVAFITNSSVYTRKAFMNKLNDLGFEATEVIMINITNRMNAFALHSLRPYTSRLTQSQRRLTS
;
A
#
# COMPACT_ATOMS: atom_id res chain seq x y z
N MET A 1 13.12 15.59 25.29
CA MET A 1 13.93 15.53 24.04
C MET A 1 13.32 14.49 23.10
N SER A 2 13.11 14.83 21.81
CA SER A 2 12.68 13.83 20.82
C SER A 2 13.89 12.99 20.39
N LYS A 3 13.78 11.64 20.43
CA LYS A 3 14.86 10.74 19.99
C LYS A 3 15.20 10.98 18.52
N SER A 4 16.48 11.10 18.16
CA SER A 4 16.93 11.25 16.76
C SER A 4 16.69 9.96 15.95
N ILE A 5 16.65 10.09 14.61
CA ILE A 5 16.60 8.93 13.72
C ILE A 5 17.98 8.24 13.74
N SER A 6 17.99 6.90 13.81
CA SER A 6 19.23 6.12 13.79
C SER A 6 20.01 6.34 12.48
N PRO A 7 21.32 6.65 12.52
CA PRO A 7 22.14 6.77 11.32
C PRO A 7 22.15 5.52 10.44
N ALA A 8 21.86 4.34 11.00
CA ALA A 8 21.74 3.09 10.26
C ALA A 8 20.64 3.12 9.19
N LEU A 9 19.68 4.04 9.29
CA LEU A 9 18.61 4.21 8.32
C LEU A 9 19.01 5.01 7.09
N ASN A 10 20.12 5.78 7.13
CA ASN A 10 20.52 6.71 6.08
C ASN A 10 20.78 6.06 4.71
N ARG A 11 21.04 4.74 4.67
CA ARG A 11 21.22 3.98 3.42
C ARG A 11 19.91 3.66 2.70
N PHE A 12 18.77 3.79 3.38
CA PHE A 12 17.46 3.49 2.82
C PHE A 12 16.80 4.77 2.30
N ARG A 13 16.07 4.66 1.18
CA ARG A 13 15.27 5.76 0.64
C ARG A 13 13.78 5.62 0.91
N THR A 14 13.32 4.39 1.04
CA THR A 14 11.92 4.05 1.21
C THR A 14 11.77 3.17 2.44
N ILE A 15 10.78 3.49 3.27
CA ILE A 15 10.38 2.70 4.42
C ILE A 15 8.98 2.15 4.15
N LEU A 16 8.85 0.82 4.22
CA LEU A 16 7.57 0.14 4.17
C LEU A 16 7.12 -0.11 5.61
N ILE A 17 5.93 0.36 5.96
CA ILE A 17 5.42 0.30 7.34
C ILE A 17 4.19 -0.57 7.36
N ASP A 18 4.27 -1.68 8.11
CA ASP A 18 3.10 -2.49 8.41
C ASP A 18 2.11 -1.70 9.27
N CYS A 19 0.84 -2.08 9.21
CA CYS A 19 -0.26 -1.25 9.69
C CYS A 19 -0.87 -1.76 10.99
N ASP A 20 -1.54 -2.91 10.97
CA ASP A 20 -2.25 -3.44 12.14
C ASP A 20 -1.25 -4.04 13.14
N GLY A 21 -1.37 -3.67 14.41
CA GLY A 21 -0.38 -4.02 15.45
C GLY A 21 0.88 -3.13 15.47
N VAL A 22 1.09 -2.30 14.44
CA VAL A 22 2.27 -1.39 14.32
C VAL A 22 1.87 0.08 14.40
N LEU A 23 0.88 0.50 13.62
CA LEU A 23 0.35 1.87 13.60
C LEU A 23 -0.85 2.04 14.52
N TRP A 24 -1.70 1.02 14.58
CA TRP A 24 -2.89 0.97 15.42
C TRP A 24 -3.12 -0.44 15.96
N ARG A 25 -4.02 -0.56 16.94
CA ARG A 25 -4.65 -1.82 17.34
C ARG A 25 -6.15 -1.65 17.18
N SER A 26 -6.73 -2.43 16.26
CA SER A 26 -8.14 -2.29 15.87
C SER A 26 -8.47 -0.88 15.36
N SER A 27 -8.95 0.01 16.23
CA SER A 27 -9.33 1.39 15.92
C SER A 27 -8.53 2.43 16.71
N GLU A 28 -7.63 2.01 17.58
CA GLU A 28 -6.85 2.91 18.44
C GLU A 28 -5.43 3.09 17.89
N VAL A 29 -5.01 4.34 17.70
CA VAL A 29 -3.65 4.67 17.26
C VAL A 29 -2.65 4.26 18.34
N ILE A 30 -1.63 3.49 17.95
CA ILE A 30 -0.52 3.19 18.86
C ILE A 30 0.21 4.50 19.17
N ARG A 31 0.45 4.76 20.45
CA ARG A 31 1.01 6.02 20.94
C ARG A 31 2.22 6.49 20.12
N ASN A 32 2.11 7.69 19.55
CA ASN A 32 3.13 8.38 18.74
C ASN A 32 3.50 7.69 17.39
N SER A 33 2.78 6.67 16.93
CA SER A 33 3.07 6.03 15.64
C SER A 33 2.92 7.02 14.47
N ASN A 34 1.87 7.85 14.48
CA ASN A 34 1.66 8.92 13.50
C ASN A 34 2.81 9.95 13.50
N LYS A 35 3.27 10.37 14.68
CA LYS A 35 4.42 11.27 14.82
C LYS A 35 5.71 10.65 14.29
N ALA A 36 5.89 9.33 14.45
CA ALA A 36 7.04 8.63 13.89
C ALA A 36 7.01 8.64 12.35
N VAL A 37 5.84 8.41 11.75
CA VAL A 37 5.63 8.50 10.30
C VAL A 37 5.93 9.91 9.78
N ILE A 38 5.39 10.94 10.42
CA ILE A 38 5.65 12.35 10.09
C ILE A 38 7.15 12.65 10.17
N LYS A 39 7.81 12.18 11.23
CA LYS A 39 9.26 12.36 11.42
C LYS A 39 10.08 11.68 10.32
N LEU A 40 9.72 10.47 9.89
CA LEU A 40 10.39 9.82 8.77
C LEU A 40 10.25 10.66 7.49
N ARG A 41 9.06 11.15 7.18
CA ARG A 41 8.83 12.00 5.99
C ARG A 41 9.57 13.33 6.07
N SER A 42 9.65 13.95 7.25
CA SER A 42 10.38 15.20 7.45
C SER A 42 11.90 15.04 7.24
N HIS A 43 12.41 13.80 7.24
CA HIS A 43 13.79 13.46 6.91
C HIS A 43 13.92 12.88 5.49
N HIS A 44 12.97 13.21 4.61
CA HIS A 44 12.95 12.85 3.19
C HIS A 44 12.86 11.34 2.87
N TYR A 45 12.49 10.51 3.84
CA TYR A 45 12.16 9.12 3.55
C TYR A 45 10.82 9.04 2.81
N LYS A 46 10.77 8.26 1.73
CA LYS A 46 9.49 7.85 1.13
C LYS A 46 8.84 6.83 2.05
N VAL A 47 7.59 7.04 2.45
CA VAL A 47 6.86 6.13 3.33
C VAL A 47 5.67 5.56 2.59
N ALA A 48 5.63 4.24 2.48
CA ALA A 48 4.46 3.51 1.97
C ALA A 48 3.95 2.54 3.03
N PHE A 49 2.63 2.42 3.10
CA PHE A 49 1.96 1.55 4.07
C PHE A 49 1.74 0.18 3.45
N ILE A 50 2.13 -0.88 4.14
CA ILE A 50 1.93 -2.26 3.68
C ILE A 50 0.89 -2.94 4.59
N THR A 51 -0.04 -3.68 4.00
CA THR A 51 -1.07 -4.38 4.77
C THR A 51 -1.52 -5.66 4.08
N ASN A 52 -1.83 -6.69 4.88
CA ASN A 52 -2.51 -7.91 4.44
C ASN A 52 -4.02 -7.89 4.80
N SER A 53 -4.61 -6.70 4.99
CA SER A 53 -6.06 -6.64 5.22
C SER A 53 -6.85 -6.99 3.95
N SER A 54 -7.80 -7.90 4.06
CA SER A 54 -8.77 -8.25 3.01
C SER A 54 -10.13 -7.55 3.17
N VAL A 55 -10.32 -6.82 4.28
CA VAL A 55 -11.62 -6.19 4.63
C VAL A 55 -11.79 -4.84 3.93
N TYR A 56 -10.70 -4.14 3.63
CA TYR A 56 -10.75 -2.78 3.10
C TYR A 56 -10.36 -2.73 1.61
N THR A 57 -11.08 -1.91 0.84
CA THR A 57 -10.58 -1.44 -0.45
C THR A 57 -9.41 -0.48 -0.26
N ARG A 58 -8.57 -0.30 -1.28
CA ARG A 58 -7.43 0.65 -1.22
C ARG A 58 -7.87 2.05 -0.79
N LYS A 59 -8.98 2.55 -1.34
CA LYS A 59 -9.53 3.87 -1.00
C LYS A 59 -10.00 3.92 0.46
N ALA A 60 -10.74 2.92 0.92
CA ALA A 60 -11.21 2.87 2.30
C ALA A 60 -10.05 2.81 3.30
N PHE A 61 -8.99 2.07 2.97
CA PHE A 61 -7.80 1.98 3.81
C PHE A 61 -7.00 3.29 3.84
N MET A 62 -6.88 3.98 2.70
CA MET A 62 -6.29 5.32 2.63
C MET A 62 -7.06 6.32 3.49
N ASN A 63 -8.39 6.29 3.45
CA ASN A 63 -9.23 7.14 4.31
C ASN A 63 -8.97 6.85 5.78
N LYS A 64 -8.98 5.56 6.20
CA LYS A 64 -8.65 5.18 7.58
C LYS A 64 -7.30 5.73 8.04
N LEU A 65 -6.26 5.61 7.22
CA LEU A 65 -4.95 6.16 7.52
C LEU A 65 -4.99 7.68 7.71
N ASN A 66 -5.71 8.40 6.86
CA ASN A 66 -5.83 9.86 6.94
C ASN A 66 -6.64 10.30 8.16
N ASP A 67 -7.75 9.63 8.47
CA ASP A 67 -8.59 9.91 9.63
C ASP A 67 -7.81 9.71 10.95
N LEU A 68 -6.86 8.77 10.96
CA LEU A 68 -5.95 8.52 12.09
C LEU A 68 -4.70 9.43 12.10
N GLY A 69 -4.60 10.39 11.17
CA GLY A 69 -3.53 11.39 11.13
C GLY A 69 -2.21 10.90 10.54
N PHE A 70 -2.23 9.90 9.65
CA PHE A 70 -1.03 9.39 8.97
C PHE A 70 -0.77 10.04 7.60
N GLU A 71 -1.67 10.88 7.09
CA GLU A 71 -1.54 11.60 5.80
C GLU A 71 -0.97 10.70 4.70
N ALA A 72 -1.62 9.57 4.46
CA ALA A 72 -1.14 8.55 3.55
C ALA A 72 -1.25 8.99 2.09
N THR A 73 -0.18 8.75 1.34
CA THR A 73 -0.09 8.97 -0.11
C THR A 73 -0.01 7.66 -0.89
N GLU A 74 0.54 6.60 -0.30
CA GLU A 74 0.72 5.31 -0.94
C GLU A 74 0.46 4.14 0.03
N VAL A 75 -0.37 3.18 -0.41
CA VAL A 75 -0.68 1.93 0.29
C VAL A 75 -0.41 0.75 -0.64
N ILE A 76 0.28 -0.26 -0.16
CA ILE A 76 0.54 -1.51 -0.86
C ILE A 76 -0.27 -2.60 -0.14
N MET A 77 -1.28 -3.14 -0.83
CA MET A 77 -2.13 -4.21 -0.29
C MET A 77 -1.63 -5.57 -0.79
N ILE A 78 -1.12 -6.38 0.13
CA ILE A 78 -0.57 -7.70 -0.15
C ILE A 78 -1.46 -8.75 0.51
N ASN A 79 -2.50 -9.19 -0.19
CA ASN A 79 -3.30 -10.35 0.21
C ASN A 79 -3.24 -11.42 -0.89
N ILE A 80 -3.60 -12.66 -0.53
CA ILE A 80 -3.64 -13.79 -1.46
C ILE A 80 -4.58 -13.52 -2.64
N THR A 81 -5.66 -12.76 -2.44
CA THR A 81 -6.63 -12.40 -3.48
C THR A 81 -6.03 -11.47 -4.52
N ASN A 82 -5.17 -10.53 -4.13
CA ASN A 82 -4.47 -9.60 -5.01
C ASN A 82 -3.38 -10.35 -5.79
N ARG A 83 -2.67 -11.30 -5.15
CA ARG A 83 -1.75 -12.20 -5.88
C ARG A 83 -2.50 -13.12 -6.84
N MET A 84 -3.64 -13.69 -6.44
CA MET A 84 -4.47 -14.53 -7.31
C MET A 84 -5.05 -13.73 -8.49
N ASN A 85 -5.52 -12.50 -8.28
CA ASN A 85 -5.99 -11.62 -9.34
C ASN A 85 -4.86 -11.21 -10.29
N ALA A 86 -3.67 -10.87 -9.76
CA ALA A 86 -2.51 -10.57 -10.59
C ALA A 86 -2.03 -11.80 -11.39
N PHE A 87 -2.03 -12.97 -10.75
CA PHE A 87 -1.72 -14.25 -11.40
C PHE A 87 -2.77 -14.57 -12.48
N ALA A 88 -4.05 -14.51 -12.17
CA ALA A 88 -5.13 -14.73 -13.13
C ALA A 88 -5.03 -13.76 -14.31
N LEU A 89 -4.82 -12.46 -14.08
CA LEU A 89 -4.62 -11.48 -15.15
C LEU A 89 -3.37 -11.79 -16.00
N HIS A 90 -2.29 -12.27 -15.39
CA HIS A 90 -1.09 -12.68 -16.12
C HIS A 90 -1.32 -13.97 -16.94
N SER A 91 -1.99 -14.96 -16.36
CA SER A 91 -2.33 -16.24 -16.98
C SER A 91 -3.42 -16.11 -18.06
N LEU A 92 -4.23 -15.05 -18.02
CA LEU A 92 -5.28 -14.75 -19.01
C LEU A 92 -4.79 -13.84 -20.17
N ARG A 93 -3.58 -13.24 -20.07
CA ARG A 93 -2.96 -12.47 -21.17
C ARG A 93 -2.79 -13.23 -22.51
N PRO A 94 -2.69 -14.57 -22.59
CA PRO A 94 -2.65 -15.27 -23.88
C PRO A 94 -4.02 -15.40 -24.58
N TYR A 95 -5.13 -14.97 -23.97
CA TYR A 95 -6.47 -15.17 -24.54
C TYR A 95 -7.10 -13.89 -25.10
N THR A 96 -6.79 -12.71 -24.54
CA THR A 96 -7.40 -11.45 -24.97
C THR A 96 -6.84 -10.89 -26.28
N SER A 97 -5.63 -11.28 -26.68
CA SER A 97 -5.05 -10.90 -27.98
C SER A 97 -5.68 -11.60 -29.19
N ARG A 98 -6.45 -12.68 -28.99
CA ARG A 98 -7.15 -13.40 -30.07
C ARG A 98 -8.57 -12.93 -30.31
N LEU A 99 -9.22 -12.30 -29.33
CA LEU A 99 -10.61 -11.84 -29.47
C LEU A 99 -10.74 -10.49 -30.18
N THR A 100 -9.70 -9.66 -30.18
CA THR A 100 -9.72 -8.36 -30.88
C THR A 100 -9.56 -8.48 -32.39
N GLN A 101 -9.04 -9.61 -32.90
CA GLN A 101 -8.87 -9.85 -34.34
C GLN A 101 -10.07 -10.57 -34.97
N SER A 102 -10.81 -11.39 -34.21
CA SER A 102 -12.01 -12.09 -34.70
C SER A 102 -13.26 -11.21 -34.74
N GLN A 103 -13.35 -10.17 -33.89
CA GLN A 103 -14.49 -9.24 -33.91
C GLN A 103 -14.40 -8.13 -34.97
N ARG A 104 -13.22 -7.85 -35.55
CA ARG A 104 -13.06 -6.87 -36.65
C ARG A 104 -13.44 -7.38 -38.04
N ARG A 105 -13.67 -8.69 -38.22
CA ARG A 105 -14.08 -9.28 -39.51
C ARG A 105 -15.60 -9.48 -39.67
N LEU A 106 -16.40 -9.11 -38.67
CA LEU A 106 -17.86 -9.26 -38.72
C LEU A 106 -18.61 -7.93 -38.87
N THR A 107 -17.88 -6.84 -39.09
CA THR A 107 -18.44 -5.52 -39.44
C THR A 107 -17.67 -4.92 -40.61
N SER A 108 -17.77 -5.56 -41.77
CA SER A 108 -17.38 -5.03 -43.08
C SER A 108 -18.26 -5.67 -44.14
#